data_AF-Q9PKB8-F1
#
_entry.id   AF-Q9PKB8-F1
#
_cell.length_a   1.000
_cell.length_b   1.000
_cell.length_c   1.000
_cell.angle_alpha   90.00
_cell.angle_beta   90.00
_cell.angle_gamma   90.00
#
_symmetry.space_group_name_H-M   'P 1'
#
loop_
_entity.id
_entity.type
_entity.pdbx_description
1 polymer ?
#
loop_
_entity_poly.entity_id
_entity_poly.type
_entity_poly.pdbx_seq_one_letter_code
_entity_poly.pdbx_strand_id
1 'polypeptide(L)'
;MFKRPTKNFFDGVQTLYEDNGANSAGYSAYPQRTERLENHPNIFETAKPAETRLLSQEEHPQWTTDQQEVAIIQENVFPEEPETTLGEGVSFKGELTFERLLRIDGNFEGILVSKGKIIVGPRGYVKANIDLEEAVIAGVVEGNITVTGKVSLQGNAMVTGDIQAGSLCVDEGVRLCGYVSIQGAVPSQQEEIDL
;
A
#
# COMPACT_ATOMS: atom_id res chain seq x y z
N MET A 1 -23.71 -42.63 15.67
CA MET A 1 -24.62 -42.13 14.62
C MET A 1 -25.64 -41.19 15.26
N PHE A 2 -25.66 -39.91 14.88
CA PHE A 2 -26.75 -39.00 15.23
C PHE A 2 -27.08 -38.16 13.99
N LYS A 3 -28.19 -38.48 13.32
CA LYS A 3 -28.70 -37.70 12.19
C LYS A 3 -29.61 -36.59 12.74
N ARG A 4 -29.32 -35.32 12.43
CA ARG A 4 -30.30 -34.23 12.54
C ARG A 4 -30.67 -33.78 11.11
N PRO A 5 -31.96 -33.57 10.80
CA PRO A 5 -32.41 -33.30 9.44
C PRO A 5 -32.12 -31.87 8.98
N THR A 6 -32.15 -31.73 7.66
CA THR A 6 -31.94 -30.52 6.86
C THR A 6 -32.94 -29.40 7.13
N LYS A 7 -32.47 -28.16 7.20
CA LYS A 7 -33.23 -27.00 6.73
C LYS A 7 -32.28 -25.87 6.28
N ASN A 8 -32.02 -25.81 4.99
CA ASN A 8 -31.32 -24.68 4.37
C ASN A 8 -32.26 -23.46 4.40
N PHE A 9 -31.77 -22.29 4.80
CA PHE A 9 -32.58 -21.11 5.07
C PHE A 9 -32.45 -20.00 4.01
N PHE A 10 -31.56 -20.17 3.03
CA PHE A 10 -31.45 -19.28 1.86
C PHE A 10 -31.85 -20.04 0.59
N ASP A 11 -33.15 -19.99 0.32
CA ASP A 11 -33.73 -20.14 -1.01
C ASP A 11 -34.29 -18.77 -1.40
N GLY A 12 -34.09 -18.32 -2.65
CA GLY A 12 -34.68 -17.08 -3.15
C GLY A 12 -33.82 -15.81 -3.17
N VAL A 13 -32.61 -15.84 -3.72
CA VAL A 13 -32.09 -14.67 -4.48
C VAL A 13 -31.76 -15.10 -5.89
N GLN A 14 -32.58 -14.68 -6.84
CA GLN A 14 -32.54 -15.11 -8.22
C GLN A 14 -31.43 -14.39 -8.99
N THR A 15 -30.62 -15.16 -9.72
CA THR A 15 -29.62 -14.62 -10.64
C THR A 15 -30.29 -13.90 -11.82
N LEU A 16 -30.04 -12.60 -11.96
CA LEU A 16 -30.36 -11.86 -13.18
C LEU A 16 -29.14 -11.89 -14.12
N TYR A 17 -29.02 -13.00 -14.85
CA TYR A 17 -28.32 -13.00 -16.14
C TYR A 17 -29.40 -12.77 -17.22
N GLU A 18 -29.43 -11.57 -17.79
CA GLU A 18 -30.15 -11.33 -19.05
C GLU A 18 -29.18 -11.49 -20.22
N ASP A 19 -29.16 -12.69 -20.78
CA ASP A 19 -28.69 -12.93 -22.15
C ASP A 19 -29.89 -12.85 -23.09
N ASN A 20 -29.77 -12.08 -24.18
CA ASN A 20 -30.58 -12.28 -25.39
C ASN A 20 -30.11 -11.40 -26.57
N GLY A 21 -29.93 -12.04 -27.72
CA GLY A 21 -30.25 -11.40 -29.00
C GLY A 21 -29.07 -10.94 -29.86
N ALA A 22 -28.32 -11.87 -30.42
CA ALA A 22 -27.49 -11.58 -31.61
C ALA A 22 -28.39 -11.21 -32.81
N ASN A 23 -28.01 -10.17 -33.56
CA ASN A 23 -28.37 -10.07 -34.98
C ASN A 23 -27.32 -9.27 -35.77
N SER A 24 -27.22 -9.53 -37.08
CA SER A 24 -26.03 -9.23 -37.89
C SER A 24 -26.32 -8.47 -39.19
N ALA A 25 -25.24 -7.92 -39.78
CA ALA A 25 -25.09 -7.50 -41.18
C ALA A 25 -25.87 -6.28 -41.74
N GLY A 26 -25.16 -5.16 -41.92
CA GLY A 26 -24.65 -4.72 -43.25
C GLY A 26 -25.54 -3.93 -44.24
N TYR A 27 -24.93 -2.86 -44.82
CA TYR A 27 -25.29 -2.17 -46.10
C TYR A 27 -26.58 -1.31 -46.12
N SER A 28 -26.74 -0.20 -46.88
CA SER A 28 -25.82 0.68 -47.66
C SER A 28 -26.56 1.97 -48.11
N ALA A 29 -25.82 2.88 -48.77
CA ALA A 29 -26.25 3.84 -49.81
C ALA A 29 -26.68 5.28 -49.45
N TYR A 30 -25.82 6.23 -49.82
CA TYR A 30 -26.17 7.63 -50.11
C TYR A 30 -26.89 7.75 -51.46
N PRO A 31 -27.77 8.75 -51.62
CA PRO A 31 -27.99 9.41 -52.90
C PRO A 31 -27.63 10.92 -52.86
N GLN A 32 -26.85 11.34 -53.85
CA GLN A 32 -26.54 12.75 -54.13
C GLN A 32 -27.73 13.45 -54.80
N ARG A 33 -27.91 14.77 -54.60
CA ARG A 33 -28.70 15.61 -55.51
C ARG A 33 -28.11 17.02 -55.68
N THR A 34 -27.60 17.21 -56.90
CA THR A 34 -27.24 18.44 -57.61
C THR A 34 -28.39 19.49 -57.59
N GLU A 35 -28.21 20.80 -57.73
CA GLU A 35 -27.55 21.62 -58.79
C GLU A 35 -27.36 23.09 -58.27
N ARG A 36 -26.30 23.85 -58.64
CA ARG A 36 -26.28 25.00 -59.61
C ARG A 36 -27.31 26.14 -59.34
N LEU A 37 -27.05 27.44 -59.55
CA LEU A 37 -26.05 28.15 -60.38
C LEU A 37 -25.88 29.64 -59.96
N GLU A 38 -24.70 30.21 -60.25
CA GLU A 38 -24.37 31.64 -60.53
C GLU A 38 -24.70 32.81 -59.55
N ASN A 39 -23.99 33.96 -59.48
CA ASN A 39 -22.63 34.48 -59.80
C ASN A 39 -22.73 35.99 -60.14
N HIS A 40 -22.15 36.90 -59.35
CA HIS A 40 -21.68 38.26 -59.76
C HIS A 40 -21.10 39.06 -58.55
N PRO A 41 -20.27 40.11 -58.71
CA PRO A 41 -19.01 40.26 -59.51
C PRO A 41 -17.89 41.05 -58.72
N ASN A 42 -16.67 41.38 -59.19
CA ASN A 42 -15.65 40.75 -60.06
C ASN A 42 -14.29 41.53 -59.98
N ILE A 43 -13.16 40.84 -59.65
CA ILE A 43 -11.81 41.02 -60.27
C ILE A 43 -11.01 42.33 -59.99
N PHE A 44 -9.66 42.21 -60.00
CA PHE A 44 -8.59 43.15 -59.57
C PHE A 44 -8.43 43.22 -58.03
N GLU A 45 -7.23 43.03 -57.44
CA GLU A 45 -5.88 43.32 -57.93
C GLU A 45 -4.84 42.17 -57.69
N THR A 46 -3.61 42.37 -58.19
CA THR A 46 -2.58 41.36 -58.53
C THR A 46 -1.88 40.61 -57.39
N ALA A 47 -1.38 39.41 -57.71
CA ALA A 47 -0.73 38.48 -56.79
C ALA A 47 0.72 38.86 -56.36
N LYS A 48 1.08 38.43 -55.14
CA LYS A 48 2.47 38.11 -54.74
C LYS A 48 2.47 36.82 -53.90
N PRO A 49 3.28 35.80 -54.25
CA PRO A 49 3.44 34.61 -53.42
C PRO A 49 4.54 34.81 -52.38
N ALA A 50 4.24 34.54 -51.11
CA ALA A 50 5.21 34.20 -50.08
C ALA A 50 4.49 33.41 -48.99
N GLU A 51 4.92 32.17 -48.77
CA GLU A 51 4.42 31.33 -47.68
C GLU A 51 4.81 31.93 -46.33
N THR A 52 3.94 31.81 -45.32
CA THR A 52 4.26 31.18 -44.01
C THR A 52 3.27 31.63 -42.92
N ARG A 53 2.94 30.66 -42.05
CA ARG A 53 2.27 30.79 -40.74
C ARG A 53 0.73 30.76 -40.73
N LEU A 54 0.22 29.53 -40.67
CA LEU A 54 -1.02 29.26 -39.94
C LEU A 54 -0.85 29.73 -38.48
N LEU A 55 -1.75 30.57 -38.01
CA LEU A 55 -1.91 30.88 -36.59
C LEU A 55 -3.10 30.08 -36.06
N SER A 56 -2.72 29.04 -35.30
CA SER A 56 -3.45 28.36 -34.24
C SER A 56 -4.95 28.64 -34.09
N GLN A 57 -5.73 27.57 -34.27
CA GLN A 57 -7.05 27.43 -33.65
C GLN A 57 -6.94 27.49 -32.11
N GLU A 58 -8.08 27.75 -31.48
CA GLU A 58 -8.22 27.97 -30.04
C GLU A 58 -7.67 26.80 -29.19
N GLU A 59 -6.82 27.12 -28.22
CA GLU A 59 -6.32 26.15 -27.25
C GLU A 59 -7.43 25.80 -26.25
N HIS A 60 -8.18 24.73 -26.54
CA HIS A 60 -8.88 24.00 -25.50
C HIS A 60 -7.84 23.47 -24.50
N PRO A 61 -7.99 23.68 -23.18
CA PRO A 61 -7.16 23.02 -22.19
C PRO A 61 -7.45 21.51 -22.21
N GLN A 62 -6.66 20.80 -22.99
CA GLN A 62 -6.60 19.36 -23.02
C GLN A 62 -6.09 18.89 -21.65
N TRP A 63 -6.98 18.31 -20.84
CA TRP A 63 -6.56 17.53 -19.69
C TRP A 63 -5.80 16.32 -20.21
N THR A 64 -4.48 16.37 -20.18
CA THR A 64 -3.71 15.13 -20.16
C THR A 64 -4.00 14.47 -18.82
N THR A 65 -4.64 13.29 -18.86
CA THR A 65 -4.40 12.30 -17.82
C THR A 65 -2.96 11.83 -18.00
N ASP A 66 -2.04 12.66 -17.53
CA ASP A 66 -0.68 12.24 -17.23
C ASP A 66 -0.80 11.03 -16.31
N GLN A 67 -0.14 9.95 -16.74
CA GLN A 67 -0.17 8.68 -16.06
C GLN A 67 0.54 8.87 -14.73
N GLN A 68 -0.22 9.09 -13.67
CA GLN A 68 0.27 8.91 -12.30
C GLN A 68 0.49 7.42 -12.11
N GLU A 69 1.68 7.00 -12.53
CA GLU A 69 2.32 5.77 -12.11
C GLU A 69 2.22 5.74 -10.58
N VAL A 70 1.38 4.84 -10.07
CA VAL A 70 1.18 4.66 -8.64
C VAL A 70 2.44 4.02 -8.06
N ALA A 71 3.45 4.86 -7.83
CA ALA A 71 4.61 4.54 -7.04
C ALA A 71 4.10 3.99 -5.71
N ILE A 72 4.21 2.67 -5.54
CA ILE A 72 3.84 2.00 -4.30
C ILE A 72 4.76 2.57 -3.24
N ILE A 73 4.20 3.41 -2.37
CA ILE A 73 4.94 4.01 -1.27
C ILE A 73 5.21 2.87 -0.28
N GLN A 74 6.30 2.14 -0.49
CA GLN A 74 6.88 1.32 0.56
C GLN A 74 7.32 2.30 1.65
N GLU A 75 6.52 2.39 2.70
CA GLU A 75 6.83 3.17 3.88
C GLU A 75 8.10 2.56 4.50
N ASN A 76 9.25 3.15 4.17
CA ASN A 76 10.55 2.60 4.52
C ASN A 76 10.78 2.85 6.02
N VAL A 77 10.32 1.89 6.81
CA VAL A 77 10.29 1.88 8.28
C VAL A 77 11.58 2.41 8.92
N PHE A 78 12.72 2.13 8.29
CA PHE A 78 13.97 2.87 8.50
C PHE A 78 14.66 3.14 7.14
N PRO A 79 15.39 4.26 6.97
CA PRO A 79 16.11 4.57 5.74
C PRO A 79 17.45 3.81 5.58
N GLU A 80 17.81 2.94 6.52
CA GLU A 80 19.05 2.14 6.45
C GLU A 80 18.77 0.70 6.00
N GLU A 81 19.67 0.14 5.19
CA GLU A 81 19.62 -1.28 4.83
C GLU A 81 19.97 -2.15 6.06
N PRO A 82 19.26 -3.27 6.30
CA PRO A 82 19.56 -4.16 7.42
C PRO A 82 20.93 -4.82 7.25
N GLU A 83 21.87 -4.48 8.14
CA GLU A 83 23.21 -5.07 8.19
C GLU A 83 23.19 -6.60 8.28
N THR A 84 22.14 -7.19 8.87
CA THR A 84 21.93 -8.64 8.87
C THR A 84 20.47 -8.95 8.59
N THR A 85 20.22 -9.89 7.69
CA THR A 85 18.88 -10.40 7.38
C THR A 85 18.83 -11.92 7.52
N LEU A 86 17.97 -12.40 8.41
CA LEU A 86 17.58 -13.81 8.51
C LEU A 86 16.42 -14.07 7.54
N GLY A 87 16.73 -14.68 6.39
CA GLY A 87 15.77 -14.94 5.33
C GLY A 87 14.76 -16.04 5.63
N GLU A 88 13.74 -16.13 4.77
CA GLU A 88 12.72 -17.18 4.81
C GLU A 88 13.35 -18.58 4.70
N GLY A 89 12.84 -19.53 5.49
CA GLY A 89 13.37 -20.89 5.58
C GLY A 89 14.61 -21.05 6.47
N VAL A 90 15.20 -19.96 6.97
CA VAL A 90 16.24 -20.04 8.02
C VAL A 90 15.59 -20.29 9.37
N SER A 91 16.15 -21.24 10.13
CA SER A 91 15.82 -21.45 11.55
C SER A 91 17.06 -21.24 12.40
N PHE A 92 17.00 -20.32 13.35
CA PHE A 92 18.06 -20.05 14.32
C PHE A 92 17.59 -20.41 15.72
N LYS A 93 18.45 -21.05 16.51
CA LYS A 93 18.22 -21.34 17.92
C LYS A 93 19.44 -20.98 18.77
N GLY A 94 19.25 -20.11 19.76
CA GLY A 94 20.33 -19.70 20.67
C GLY A 94 20.23 -18.24 21.10
N GLU A 95 21.38 -17.64 21.38
CA GLU A 95 21.52 -16.22 21.74
C GLU A 95 22.04 -15.44 20.52
N LEU A 96 21.49 -14.25 20.27
CA LEU A 96 21.90 -13.37 19.18
C LEU A 96 22.10 -11.93 19.66
N THR A 97 23.26 -11.36 19.29
CA THR A 97 23.66 -9.98 19.57
C THR A 97 24.08 -9.31 18.28
N PHE A 98 23.73 -8.03 18.13
CA PHE A 98 24.08 -7.18 17.00
C PHE A 98 24.23 -5.72 17.48
N GLU A 99 24.64 -4.81 16.60
CA GLU A 99 24.84 -3.39 16.97
C GLU A 99 23.93 -2.41 16.22
N ARG A 100 23.69 -2.62 14.91
CA ARG A 100 22.84 -1.72 14.09
C ARG A 100 21.44 -2.27 13.84
N LEU A 101 21.20 -2.91 12.70
CA LEU A 101 19.85 -3.27 12.23
C LEU A 101 19.77 -4.75 11.83
N LEU A 102 18.88 -5.49 12.50
CA LEU A 102 18.60 -6.90 12.21
C LEU A 102 17.19 -7.05 11.63
N ARG A 103 17.08 -7.76 10.50
CA ARG A 103 15.80 -8.15 9.90
C ARG A 103 15.56 -9.66 10.03
N ILE A 104 14.34 -10.07 10.38
CA ILE A 104 13.94 -11.48 10.53
C ILE A 104 12.68 -11.77 9.72
N ASP A 105 12.82 -12.57 8.64
CA ASP A 105 11.74 -13.15 7.84
C ASP A 105 11.68 -14.70 7.95
N GLY A 106 12.41 -15.27 8.92
CA GLY A 106 12.48 -16.71 9.22
C GLY A 106 12.02 -17.07 10.64
N ASN A 107 12.46 -18.24 11.14
CA ASN A 107 12.13 -18.72 12.48
C ASN A 107 13.28 -18.48 13.47
N PHE A 108 13.07 -17.67 14.50
CA PHE A 108 14.04 -17.44 15.57
C PHE A 108 13.53 -17.98 16.91
N GLU A 109 14.34 -18.73 17.66
CA GLU A 109 14.02 -19.20 19.01
C GLU A 109 15.17 -18.98 19.98
N GLY A 110 14.92 -18.33 21.13
CA GLY A 110 15.92 -18.16 22.19
C GLY A 110 15.96 -16.77 22.82
N ILE A 111 17.11 -16.09 22.76
CA ILE A 111 17.33 -14.80 23.42
C ILE A 111 17.98 -13.84 22.42
N LEU A 112 17.51 -12.60 22.40
CA LEU A 112 18.06 -11.54 21.56
C LEU A 112 18.34 -10.32 22.45
N VAL A 113 19.61 -9.92 22.52
CA VAL A 113 20.09 -8.79 23.34
C VAL A 113 20.93 -7.88 22.47
N SER A 114 20.55 -6.61 22.38
CA SER A 114 21.19 -5.63 21.49
C SER A 114 20.99 -4.20 21.99
N LYS A 115 21.68 -3.23 21.40
CA LYS A 115 21.31 -1.80 21.46
C LYS A 115 20.82 -1.28 20.11
N GLY A 116 20.75 -2.14 19.11
CA GLY A 116 20.28 -1.82 17.78
C GLY A 116 18.76 -1.92 17.66
N LYS A 117 18.33 -1.96 16.40
CA LYS A 117 16.93 -2.04 15.98
C LYS A 117 16.61 -3.39 15.36
N ILE A 118 15.39 -3.88 15.57
CA ILE A 118 14.89 -5.11 14.92
C ILE A 118 13.70 -4.82 13.99
N ILE A 119 13.67 -5.50 12.85
CA ILE A 119 12.51 -5.60 11.96
C ILE A 119 12.10 -7.08 11.88
N VAL A 120 10.98 -7.45 12.49
CA VAL A 120 10.33 -8.75 12.25
C VAL A 120 9.40 -8.59 11.05
N GLY A 121 9.77 -9.16 9.91
CA GLY A 121 8.98 -9.10 8.68
C GLY A 121 7.71 -9.98 8.75
N PRO A 122 6.81 -9.88 7.76
CA PRO A 122 5.50 -10.54 7.78
C PRO A 122 5.56 -12.07 7.73
N ARG A 123 6.70 -12.66 7.35
CA ARG A 123 6.95 -14.11 7.42
C ARG A 123 7.76 -14.53 8.66
N GLY A 124 8.21 -13.57 9.46
CA GLY A 124 8.98 -13.82 10.67
C GLY A 124 8.14 -14.45 11.78
N TYR A 125 8.66 -15.52 12.38
CA TYR A 125 8.16 -16.11 13.62
C TYR A 125 9.29 -16.07 14.66
N VAL A 126 9.09 -15.29 15.72
CA VAL A 126 10.12 -15.04 16.74
C VAL A 126 9.61 -15.51 18.10
N LYS A 127 10.22 -16.55 18.64
CA LYS A 127 9.92 -17.10 19.96
C LYS A 127 11.08 -16.85 20.93
N ALA A 128 11.12 -15.67 21.53
CA ALA A 128 12.29 -15.22 22.26
C ALA A 128 11.98 -14.22 23.38
N ASN A 129 12.94 -14.08 24.30
CA ASN A 129 13.06 -12.87 25.11
C ASN A 129 13.89 -11.84 24.34
N ILE A 130 13.35 -10.64 24.14
CA ILE A 130 13.92 -9.58 23.29
C ILE A 130 14.26 -8.38 24.17
N ASP A 131 15.52 -7.93 24.15
CA ASP A 131 16.01 -6.74 24.88
C ASP A 131 16.80 -5.83 23.91
N LEU A 132 16.27 -4.64 23.59
CA LEU A 132 16.84 -3.72 22.58
C LEU A 132 16.31 -2.27 22.64
N GLU A 133 16.73 -1.40 21.72
CA GLU A 133 16.36 0.03 21.70
C GLU A 133 15.06 0.33 20.92
N GLU A 134 14.90 -0.20 19.70
CA GLU A 134 13.66 -0.04 18.90
C GLU A 134 13.24 -1.33 18.18
N ALA A 135 11.96 -1.67 18.27
CA ALA A 135 11.38 -2.82 17.58
C ALA A 135 10.33 -2.41 16.56
N VAL A 136 10.38 -2.99 15.37
CA VAL A 136 9.25 -3.00 14.44
C VAL A 136 8.85 -4.43 14.11
N ILE A 137 7.56 -4.71 14.25
CA ILE A 137 7.00 -6.05 14.18
C ILE A 137 5.83 -6.04 13.20
N ALA A 138 5.99 -6.76 12.09
CA ALA A 138 4.95 -7.04 11.09
C ALA A 138 4.55 -8.53 11.04
N GLY A 139 5.25 -9.39 11.80
CA GLY A 139 5.05 -10.85 11.86
C GLY A 139 4.50 -11.34 13.20
N VAL A 140 4.87 -12.57 13.57
CA VAL A 140 4.41 -13.24 14.80
C VAL A 140 5.53 -13.26 15.84
N VAL A 141 5.22 -12.83 17.08
CA VAL A 141 6.16 -12.84 18.20
C VAL A 141 5.53 -13.49 19.43
N GLU A 142 6.21 -14.49 19.99
CA GLU A 142 5.87 -15.19 21.23
C GLU A 142 6.97 -15.00 22.27
N GLY A 143 6.70 -14.22 23.32
CA GLY A 143 7.66 -14.01 24.41
C GLY A 143 7.63 -12.58 24.95
N ASN A 144 8.62 -12.28 25.79
CA ASN A 144 8.72 -11.00 26.46
C ASN A 144 9.54 -10.02 25.61
N ILE A 145 9.07 -8.79 25.52
CA ILE A 145 9.64 -7.73 24.69
C ILE A 145 9.98 -6.55 25.59
N THR A 146 11.26 -6.34 25.86
CA THR A 146 11.80 -5.21 26.62
C THR A 146 12.47 -4.25 25.65
N VAL A 147 11.91 -3.05 25.50
CA VAL A 147 12.38 -2.05 24.55
C VAL A 147 12.48 -0.70 25.24
N THR A 148 13.67 -0.08 25.23
CA THR A 148 13.87 1.22 25.91
C THR A 148 13.21 2.38 25.16
N GLY A 149 13.20 2.33 23.83
CA GLY A 149 12.63 3.33 22.94
C GLY A 149 11.25 2.93 22.40
N LYS A 150 11.10 2.95 21.06
CA LYS A 150 9.81 2.77 20.38
C LYS A 150 9.60 1.33 19.92
N VAL A 151 8.42 0.79 20.22
CA VAL A 151 7.85 -0.40 19.58
C VAL A 151 6.81 0.04 18.55
N SER A 152 6.91 -0.42 17.31
CA SER A 152 5.89 -0.23 16.28
C SER A 152 5.37 -1.58 15.80
N LEU A 153 4.08 -1.84 16.02
CA LEU A 153 3.40 -3.02 15.48
C LEU A 153 2.69 -2.59 14.19
N GLN A 154 2.96 -3.27 13.08
CA GLN A 154 2.50 -2.90 11.74
C GLN A 154 1.73 -4.04 11.04
N GLY A 155 0.75 -3.69 10.21
CA GLY A 155 -0.07 -4.65 9.47
C GLY A 155 -0.71 -5.72 10.36
N ASN A 156 -0.59 -6.99 9.97
CA ASN A 156 -1.22 -8.11 10.68
C ASN A 156 -0.33 -8.74 11.77
N ALA A 157 0.47 -7.93 12.48
CA ALA A 157 1.33 -8.43 13.55
C ALA A 157 0.54 -9.14 14.67
N MET A 158 1.06 -10.24 15.18
CA MET A 158 0.50 -11.00 16.30
C MET A 158 1.54 -11.12 17.40
N VAL A 159 1.31 -10.46 18.54
CA VAL A 159 2.21 -10.51 19.71
C VAL A 159 1.53 -11.21 20.88
N THR A 160 2.17 -12.26 21.41
CA THR A 160 1.72 -13.00 22.59
C THR A 160 2.80 -13.01 23.65
N GLY A 161 2.58 -12.30 24.76
CA GLY A 161 3.56 -12.10 25.83
C GLY A 161 3.59 -10.64 26.31
N ASP A 162 4.50 -10.36 27.25
CA ASP A 162 4.53 -9.08 27.95
C ASP A 162 5.45 -8.07 27.25
N ILE A 163 4.95 -6.85 27.02
CA ILE A 163 5.68 -5.76 26.37
C ILE A 163 6.00 -4.66 27.38
N GLN A 164 7.27 -4.32 27.53
CA GLN A 164 7.75 -3.12 28.19
C GLN A 164 8.37 -2.21 27.13
N ALA A 165 7.85 -1.00 26.96
CA ALA A 165 8.30 -0.07 25.93
C ALA A 165 8.45 1.37 26.46
N GLY A 166 9.34 2.17 25.86
CA GLY A 166 9.34 3.62 26.05
C GLY A 166 8.14 4.29 25.37
N SER A 167 7.80 3.83 24.17
CA SER A 167 6.59 4.24 23.43
C SER A 167 6.08 3.10 22.56
N LEU A 168 4.76 3.02 22.37
CA LEU A 168 4.12 1.98 21.56
C LEU A 168 3.25 2.63 20.47
N CYS A 169 3.47 2.20 19.22
CA CYS A 169 2.65 2.50 18.06
C CYS A 169 2.00 1.20 17.59
N VAL A 170 0.70 1.23 17.30
CA VAL A 170 -0.06 0.06 16.86
C VAL A 170 -0.87 0.44 15.63
N ASP A 171 -0.64 -0.30 14.55
CA ASP A 171 -1.32 -0.15 13.26
C ASP A 171 -2.64 -0.93 13.19
N GLU A 172 -3.43 -0.70 12.14
CA GLU A 172 -4.72 -1.37 11.95
C GLU A 172 -4.56 -2.88 11.68
N GLY A 173 -5.33 -3.70 12.39
CA GLY A 173 -5.35 -5.16 12.22
C GLY A 173 -4.39 -5.94 13.13
N VAL A 174 -3.50 -5.26 13.85
CA VAL A 174 -2.60 -5.87 14.84
C VAL A 174 -3.39 -6.56 15.97
N ARG A 175 -2.85 -7.69 16.44
CA ARG A 175 -3.38 -8.45 17.58
C ARG A 175 -2.32 -8.56 18.68
N LEU A 176 -2.68 -8.12 19.88
CA LEU A 176 -1.82 -8.15 21.06
C LEU A 176 -2.51 -8.94 22.19
N CYS A 177 -1.77 -9.84 22.82
CA CYS A 177 -2.24 -10.73 23.88
C CYS A 177 -1.19 -10.84 25.01
N GLY A 178 -1.29 -9.98 26.02
CA GLY A 178 -0.40 -9.96 27.19
C GLY A 178 -0.49 -8.66 27.97
N TYR A 179 0.43 -8.43 28.91
CA TYR A 179 0.52 -7.16 29.62
C TYR A 179 1.40 -6.16 28.85
N VAL A 180 0.99 -4.88 28.86
CA VAL A 180 1.76 -3.78 28.25
C VAL A 180 2.06 -2.74 29.31
N SER A 181 3.33 -2.35 29.42
CA SER A 181 3.81 -1.31 30.32
C SER A 181 4.62 -0.28 29.54
N ILE A 182 4.14 0.97 29.52
CA ILE A 182 4.80 2.07 28.81
C ILE A 182 5.50 2.97 29.82
N GLN A 183 6.83 2.98 29.81
CA GLN A 183 7.65 3.70 30.81
C GLN A 183 8.11 5.10 30.35
N GLY A 184 8.04 5.40 29.04
CA GLY A 184 8.57 6.64 28.44
C GLY A 184 7.54 7.75 28.20
N ALA A 185 6.37 7.70 28.84
CA ALA A 185 5.29 8.69 28.66
C ALA A 185 5.59 10.03 29.37
N VAL A 186 6.66 10.72 28.98
CA VAL A 186 6.84 12.15 29.25
C VAL A 186 6.11 12.95 28.17
N PRO A 187 5.07 13.73 28.50
CA PRO A 187 4.36 14.53 27.51
C PRO A 187 5.23 15.69 27.03
N SER A 188 5.66 15.63 25.77
CA SER A 188 6.34 16.72 25.07
C SER A 188 5.42 17.94 25.04
N GLN A 189 5.69 18.95 25.85
CA GLN A 189 4.97 20.22 25.80
C GLN A 189 5.35 20.93 24.49
N GLN A 190 4.37 21.18 23.63
CA GLN A 190 4.54 22.09 22.50
C GLN A 190 4.55 23.51 23.05
N GLU A 191 5.66 24.23 22.88
CA GLU A 191 5.72 25.66 23.21
C GLU A 191 4.77 26.43 22.29
N GLU A 192 3.71 26.96 22.89
CA GLU A 192 2.81 27.92 22.26
C GLU A 192 3.59 29.22 22.03
N ILE A 193 3.94 29.49 20.78
CA ILE A 193 4.59 30.73 20.35
C ILE A 193 3.58 31.89 20.37
N ASP A 194 3.42 32.51 21.53
CA ASP A 194 2.67 33.76 21.71
C ASP A 194 3.38 34.91 20.98
N LEU A 195 2.62 35.75 20.27
CA LEU A 195 3.10 36.56 19.11
C LEU A 195 2.90 38.08 19.29
#